data_AF-A0A8C6R6H3-F1
#
_entry.id   AF-A0A8C6R6H3-F1
#
_cell.length_a   1.000
_cell.length_b   1.000
_cell.length_c   1.000
_cell.angle_alpha   90.00
_cell.angle_beta   90.00
_cell.angle_gamma   90.00
#
_symmetry.space_group_name_H-M   'P 1'
#
loop_
_entity.id
_entity.type
_entity.pdbx_description
1 polymer ?
#
loop_
_entity_poly.entity_id
_entity_poly.type
_entity_poly.pdbx_seq_one_letter_code
_entity_poly.pdbx_strand_id
1 'polypeptide(L)'
;MEAVLPEDLQRDVGLAKRRHAELCRQRRVFNARTRLIGGDTQAWDVQVQNRKIKEATEKARHETFAAEMRHNDKIACILQDRERRDKKQLCRAITDFQQNFQKLESRREFDLSDPMALKKDLPARLSDNDVRNTISGMQKFMGEDLNFEERRRVQKEQNREWSLQQQREWERARAEHRLAEDLHTQARLQFDETARHLQKLDRSTRKAVCAAVGEFNKKQAAESAERKRQERQQEQADNLAEICSLLCGDLLSENRQQAASSFGPHRVVPDRWKGMNQEQLEEIRFTQKQQIQEKLKLQEEEHQRNLYWDRCRIQKDHSSLLHERQQQRLQRDLRRALDCSNLSLAREQHSRKKQMDEASTSQPNEDYFSQFNTRSR
;
A
#
# COMPACT_ATOMS: atom_id res chain seq x y z
N MET A 1 -80.11 31.36 -235.40
CA MET A 1 -79.38 30.38 -234.60
C MET A 1 -78.54 31.17 -233.61
N GLU A 2 -78.91 31.15 -232.33
CA GLU A 2 -77.98 31.49 -231.24
C GLU A 2 -77.95 30.26 -230.32
N ALA A 3 -76.83 29.56 -230.37
CA ALA A 3 -76.56 28.39 -229.55
C ALA A 3 -76.24 28.84 -228.12
N VAL A 4 -77.11 28.49 -227.17
CA VAL A 4 -76.91 28.76 -225.74
C VAL A 4 -75.74 27.90 -225.24
N LEU A 5 -74.69 28.52 -224.69
CA LEU A 5 -73.43 27.87 -224.31
C LEU A 5 -73.52 27.22 -222.91
N PRO A 6 -72.73 26.17 -222.60
CA PRO A 6 -72.73 25.51 -221.28
C PRO A 6 -72.36 26.42 -220.10
N GLU A 7 -71.61 27.50 -220.37
CA GLU A 7 -71.31 28.52 -219.37
C GLU A 7 -72.56 29.26 -218.89
N ASP A 8 -73.57 29.39 -219.75
CA ASP A 8 -74.85 30.01 -219.40
C ASP A 8 -75.67 29.08 -218.48
N LEU A 9 -75.57 27.75 -218.66
CA LEU A 9 -76.18 26.77 -217.74
C LEU A 9 -75.51 26.75 -216.35
N GLN A 10 -74.18 26.89 -216.28
CA GLN A 10 -73.49 27.03 -214.98
C GLN A 10 -73.82 28.35 -214.29
N ARG A 11 -73.91 29.44 -215.07
CA ARG A 11 -74.42 30.73 -214.59
C ARG A 11 -75.84 30.57 -214.06
N ASP A 12 -76.70 29.81 -214.73
CA ASP A 12 -78.07 29.54 -214.30
C ASP A 12 -78.14 28.67 -213.03
N VAL A 13 -77.31 27.63 -212.87
CA VAL A 13 -77.26 26.84 -211.63
C VAL A 13 -76.66 27.64 -210.46
N GLY A 14 -75.64 28.45 -210.73
CA GLY A 14 -75.07 29.39 -209.76
C GLY A 14 -76.10 30.44 -209.35
N LEU A 15 -76.84 31.00 -210.32
CA LEU A 15 -77.97 31.89 -210.10
C LEU A 15 -79.11 31.17 -209.37
N ALA A 16 -79.38 29.90 -209.63
CA ALA A 16 -80.42 29.12 -208.95
C ALA A 16 -80.02 28.78 -207.51
N LYS A 17 -78.76 28.42 -207.23
CA LYS A 17 -78.23 28.26 -205.87
C LYS A 17 -78.22 29.59 -205.12
N ARG A 18 -77.85 30.69 -205.79
CA ARG A 18 -77.94 32.05 -205.23
C ARG A 18 -79.39 32.43 -204.95
N ARG A 19 -80.31 32.20 -205.88
CA ARG A 19 -81.75 32.40 -205.70
C ARG A 19 -82.30 31.51 -204.59
N HIS A 20 -81.90 30.25 -204.47
CA HIS A 20 -82.34 29.35 -203.40
C HIS A 20 -81.74 29.74 -202.04
N ALA A 21 -80.45 30.08 -201.99
CA ALA A 21 -79.81 30.59 -200.78
C ALA A 21 -80.42 31.94 -200.38
N GLU A 22 -80.70 32.82 -201.35
CA GLU A 22 -81.47 34.05 -201.16
C GLU A 22 -82.88 33.74 -200.68
N LEU A 23 -83.61 32.77 -201.23
CA LEU A 23 -84.93 32.38 -200.76
C LEU A 23 -84.88 31.81 -199.33
N CYS A 24 -83.88 30.98 -198.99
CA CYS A 24 -83.65 30.49 -197.63
C CYS A 24 -83.22 31.62 -196.67
N ARG A 25 -82.49 32.62 -197.16
CA ARG A 25 -82.10 33.80 -196.39
C ARG A 25 -83.30 34.73 -196.22
N GLN A 26 -84.04 35.01 -197.27
CA GLN A 26 -85.28 35.78 -197.29
C GLN A 26 -86.32 35.15 -196.37
N ARG A 27 -86.50 33.82 -196.40
CA ARG A 27 -87.32 33.09 -195.42
C ARG A 27 -86.89 33.35 -193.97
N ARG A 28 -85.60 33.55 -193.70
CA ARG A 28 -85.07 33.87 -192.35
C ARG A 28 -85.17 35.37 -192.02
N VAL A 29 -84.95 36.25 -193.00
CA VAL A 29 -84.85 37.72 -192.86
C VAL A 29 -86.23 38.40 -192.85
N PHE A 30 -87.16 37.95 -193.70
CA PHE A 30 -88.53 38.48 -193.76
C PHE A 30 -89.46 37.84 -192.73
N ASN A 31 -89.15 36.63 -192.25
CA ASN A 31 -89.84 36.09 -191.09
C ASN A 31 -89.29 36.79 -189.84
N ALA A 32 -90.01 37.81 -189.39
CA ALA A 32 -89.66 38.63 -188.23
C ALA A 32 -89.31 37.77 -187.00
N ARG A 33 -90.01 36.63 -186.81
CA ARG A 33 -89.80 35.75 -185.65
C ARG A 33 -88.44 35.04 -185.67
N THR A 34 -87.98 34.52 -186.82
CA THR A 34 -86.64 33.93 -186.93
C THR A 34 -85.53 34.96 -186.91
N ARG A 35 -85.80 36.21 -187.30
CA ARG A 35 -84.80 37.29 -187.22
C ARG A 35 -84.62 37.82 -185.79
N LEU A 36 -85.71 37.88 -185.03
CA LEU A 36 -85.69 38.29 -183.63
C LEU A 36 -85.27 37.16 -182.68
N ILE A 37 -85.67 35.91 -182.93
CA ILE A 37 -85.55 34.78 -181.98
C ILE A 37 -85.17 33.46 -182.69
N GLY A 38 -84.38 33.51 -183.77
CA GLY A 38 -83.93 32.30 -184.48
C GLY A 38 -82.75 31.63 -183.79
N GLY A 39 -82.83 30.32 -183.53
CA GLY A 39 -81.74 29.52 -183.01
C GLY A 39 -81.94 28.03 -183.28
N ASP A 40 -80.85 27.26 -183.30
CA ASP A 40 -80.87 25.81 -183.49
C ASP A 40 -81.07 25.12 -182.14
N THR A 41 -82.33 24.78 -181.85
CA THR A 41 -82.72 24.13 -180.59
C THR A 41 -82.03 22.77 -180.41
N GLN A 42 -81.78 22.02 -181.48
CA GLN A 42 -81.15 20.69 -181.38
C GLN A 42 -79.67 20.80 -180.97
N ALA A 43 -78.94 21.78 -181.52
CA ALA A 43 -77.55 22.02 -181.14
C ALA A 43 -77.43 22.53 -179.69
N TRP A 44 -78.36 23.38 -179.24
CA TRP A 44 -78.42 23.82 -177.85
C TRP A 44 -78.74 22.66 -176.90
N ASP A 45 -79.65 21.75 -177.28
CA ASP A 45 -79.96 20.57 -176.48
C ASP A 45 -78.72 19.68 -176.28
N VAL A 46 -77.91 19.46 -177.33
CA VAL A 46 -76.64 18.71 -177.22
C VAL A 46 -75.61 19.44 -176.35
N GLN A 47 -75.48 20.77 -176.47
CA GLN A 47 -74.57 21.54 -175.61
C GLN A 47 -74.99 21.49 -174.15
N VAL A 48 -76.30 21.58 -173.87
CA VAL A 48 -76.88 21.44 -172.52
C VAL A 48 -76.63 20.03 -171.99
N GLN A 49 -76.81 18.99 -172.81
CA GLN A 49 -76.49 17.61 -172.43
C GLN A 49 -75.00 17.43 -172.10
N ASN A 50 -74.08 17.91 -172.93
CA ASN A 50 -72.64 17.83 -172.67
C ASN A 50 -72.24 18.59 -171.40
N ARG A 51 -72.83 19.77 -171.16
CA ARG A 51 -72.62 20.52 -169.92
C ARG A 51 -73.12 19.74 -168.70
N LYS A 52 -74.32 19.16 -168.78
CA LYS A 52 -74.87 18.29 -167.72
C LYS A 52 -73.98 17.06 -167.46
N ILE A 53 -73.41 16.45 -168.50
CA ILE A 53 -72.48 15.33 -168.35
C ILE A 53 -71.20 15.78 -167.64
N LYS A 54 -70.59 16.91 -168.06
CA LYS A 54 -69.41 17.46 -167.38
C LYS A 54 -69.68 17.77 -165.91
N GLU A 55 -70.76 18.50 -165.63
CA GLU A 55 -71.19 18.81 -164.26
C GLU A 55 -71.44 17.54 -163.44
N ALA A 56 -72.05 16.50 -164.02
CA ALA A 56 -72.24 15.20 -163.36
C ALA A 56 -70.91 14.47 -163.08
N THR A 57 -69.95 14.50 -164.02
CA THR A 57 -68.63 13.87 -163.81
C THR A 57 -67.79 14.59 -162.76
N GLU A 58 -67.81 15.93 -162.73
CA GLU A 58 -67.15 16.71 -161.69
C GLU A 58 -67.81 16.48 -160.34
N LYS A 59 -69.14 16.48 -160.29
CA LYS A 59 -69.89 16.14 -159.08
C LYS A 59 -69.53 14.75 -158.56
N ALA A 60 -69.46 13.74 -159.44
CA ALA A 60 -69.05 12.39 -159.05
C ALA A 60 -67.61 12.34 -158.50
N ARG A 61 -66.66 13.09 -159.09
CA ARG A 61 -65.28 13.23 -158.57
C ARG A 61 -65.23 13.93 -157.21
N HIS A 62 -66.00 14.99 -157.04
CA HIS A 62 -66.10 15.67 -155.74
C HIS A 62 -66.72 14.76 -154.69
N GLU A 63 -67.72 13.95 -155.06
CA GLU A 63 -68.33 12.96 -154.18
C GLU A 63 -67.35 11.85 -153.78
N THR A 64 -66.49 11.37 -154.69
CA THR A 64 -65.45 10.38 -154.36
C THR A 64 -64.40 10.97 -153.42
N PHE A 65 -63.89 12.17 -153.67
CA PHE A 65 -62.95 12.83 -152.76
C PHE A 65 -63.57 13.13 -151.40
N ALA A 66 -64.84 13.56 -151.36
CA ALA A 66 -65.56 13.75 -150.11
C ALA A 66 -65.73 12.42 -149.35
N ALA A 67 -65.95 11.31 -150.05
CA ALA A 67 -66.01 9.98 -149.43
C ALA A 67 -64.65 9.53 -148.86
N GLU A 68 -63.56 9.75 -149.57
CA GLU A 68 -62.19 9.48 -149.10
C GLU A 68 -61.82 10.35 -147.90
N MET A 69 -62.17 11.64 -147.92
CA MET A 69 -61.95 12.53 -146.78
C MET A 69 -62.70 12.05 -145.54
N ARG A 70 -63.99 11.69 -145.67
CA ARG A 70 -64.78 11.10 -144.59
C ARG A 70 -64.15 9.79 -144.06
N HIS A 71 -63.57 8.98 -144.95
CA HIS A 71 -62.88 7.75 -144.55
C HIS A 71 -61.60 8.05 -143.75
N ASN A 72 -60.78 8.99 -144.23
CA ASN A 72 -59.54 9.40 -143.56
C ASN A 72 -59.81 10.06 -142.21
N ASP A 73 -60.82 10.92 -142.10
CA ASP A 73 -61.25 11.51 -140.83
C ASP A 73 -61.67 10.43 -139.83
N LYS A 74 -62.42 9.42 -140.29
CA LYS A 74 -62.79 8.27 -139.46
C LYS A 74 -61.56 7.49 -138.98
N ILE A 75 -60.56 7.27 -139.83
CA ILE A 75 -59.30 6.63 -139.45
C ILE A 75 -58.56 7.49 -138.41
N ALA A 76 -58.46 8.80 -138.63
CA ALA A 76 -57.79 9.72 -137.73
C ALA A 76 -58.43 9.71 -136.32
N CYS A 77 -59.76 9.73 -136.23
CA CYS A 77 -60.47 9.58 -134.95
C CYS A 77 -60.14 8.25 -134.26
N ILE A 78 -60.14 7.13 -135.00
CA ILE A 78 -59.80 5.82 -134.43
C ILE A 78 -58.37 5.79 -133.90
N LEU A 79 -57.41 6.35 -134.64
CA LEU A 79 -56.00 6.42 -134.21
C LEU A 79 -55.83 7.32 -132.99
N GLN A 80 -56.50 8.47 -132.95
CA GLN A 80 -56.48 9.36 -131.79
C GLN A 80 -57.07 8.69 -130.55
N ASP A 81 -58.15 7.92 -130.69
CA ASP A 81 -58.75 7.17 -129.58
C ASP A 81 -57.90 5.99 -129.12
N ARG A 82 -57.10 5.38 -130.01
CA ARG A 82 -56.07 4.40 -129.63
C ARG A 82 -54.97 5.08 -128.82
N GLU A 83 -54.39 6.17 -129.32
CA GLU A 83 -53.35 6.92 -128.63
C GLU A 83 -53.82 7.43 -127.25
N ARG A 84 -55.06 7.92 -127.14
CA ARG A 84 -55.66 8.32 -125.86
C ARG A 84 -55.80 7.14 -124.90
N ARG A 85 -56.17 5.94 -125.39
CA ARG A 85 -56.25 4.74 -124.56
C ARG A 85 -54.86 4.30 -124.09
N ASP A 86 -53.88 4.31 -124.97
CA ASP A 86 -52.50 3.91 -124.65
C ASP A 86 -51.89 4.88 -123.64
N LYS A 87 -52.08 6.19 -123.81
CA LYS A 87 -51.68 7.22 -122.82
C LYS A 87 -52.34 6.97 -121.46
N LYS A 88 -53.64 6.69 -121.43
CA LYS A 88 -54.34 6.36 -120.18
C LYS A 88 -53.79 5.09 -119.53
N GLN A 89 -53.51 4.04 -120.31
CA GLN A 89 -52.94 2.79 -119.82
C GLN A 89 -51.53 3.00 -119.25
N LEU A 90 -50.69 3.77 -119.96
CA LEU A 90 -49.35 4.11 -119.50
C LEU A 90 -49.39 4.92 -118.20
N CYS A 91 -50.24 5.96 -118.12
CA CYS A 91 -50.39 6.73 -116.88
C CYS A 91 -50.86 5.85 -115.72
N ARG A 92 -51.82 4.94 -115.96
CA ARG A 92 -52.26 3.96 -114.95
C ARG A 92 -51.10 3.07 -114.51
N ALA A 93 -50.37 2.47 -115.44
CA ALA A 93 -49.22 1.62 -115.11
C ALA A 93 -48.13 2.36 -114.32
N ILE A 94 -47.86 3.63 -114.65
CA ILE A 94 -46.93 4.48 -113.88
C ILE A 94 -47.46 4.73 -112.47
N THR A 95 -48.74 5.10 -112.34
CA THR A 95 -49.36 5.30 -111.02
C THR A 95 -49.35 4.02 -110.19
N ASP A 96 -49.70 2.88 -110.79
CA ASP A 96 -49.68 1.57 -110.13
C ASP A 96 -48.25 1.20 -109.70
N PHE A 97 -47.25 1.45 -110.53
CA PHE A 97 -45.85 1.23 -110.19
C PHE A 97 -45.39 2.13 -109.04
N GLN A 98 -45.73 3.42 -109.08
CA GLN A 98 -45.41 4.37 -108.02
C GLN A 98 -46.08 3.98 -106.69
N GLN A 99 -47.36 3.62 -106.73
CA GLN A 99 -48.11 3.20 -105.55
C GLN A 99 -47.57 1.92 -104.95
N ASN A 100 -47.13 0.96 -105.76
CA ASN A 100 -46.69 -0.34 -105.26
C ASN A 100 -45.22 -0.37 -104.84
N PHE A 101 -44.34 0.30 -105.59
CA PHE A 101 -42.88 0.16 -105.45
C PHE A 101 -42.15 1.44 -105.01
N GLN A 102 -42.81 2.60 -105.04
CA GLN A 102 -42.21 3.88 -104.62
C GLN A 102 -42.88 4.47 -103.38
N LYS A 103 -43.39 3.61 -102.49
CA LYS A 103 -43.91 4.04 -101.19
C LYS A 103 -42.81 4.67 -100.35
N LEU A 104 -43.19 5.61 -99.49
CA LEU A 104 -42.22 6.25 -98.57
C LEU A 104 -41.60 5.21 -97.63
N GLU A 105 -42.43 4.27 -97.16
CA GLU A 105 -42.09 3.20 -96.22
C GLU A 105 -41.05 2.22 -96.77
N SER A 106 -40.97 2.06 -98.10
CA SER A 106 -40.02 1.14 -98.74
C SER A 106 -38.67 1.78 -99.05
N ARG A 107 -38.42 3.03 -98.61
CA ARG A 107 -37.12 3.70 -98.77
C ARG A 107 -36.10 3.12 -97.79
N ARG A 108 -34.84 3.12 -98.20
CA ARG A 108 -33.73 2.63 -97.38
C ARG A 108 -33.56 3.44 -96.09
N GLU A 109 -33.70 4.77 -96.16
CA GLU A 109 -33.62 5.68 -95.01
C GLU A 109 -34.97 5.97 -94.33
N PHE A 110 -36.01 5.15 -94.55
CA PHE A 110 -37.31 5.39 -93.93
C PHE A 110 -37.24 5.28 -92.40
N ASP A 111 -36.41 4.37 -91.88
CA ASP A 111 -36.14 4.24 -90.45
C ASP A 111 -35.68 5.55 -89.79
N LEU A 112 -34.89 6.36 -90.48
CA LEU A 112 -34.43 7.67 -90.01
C LEU A 112 -35.49 8.79 -90.14
N SER A 113 -36.41 8.65 -91.08
CA SER A 113 -37.42 9.67 -91.42
C SER A 113 -38.83 9.32 -90.93
N ASP A 114 -39.01 8.18 -90.27
CA ASP A 114 -40.27 7.72 -89.73
C ASP A 114 -40.77 8.69 -88.63
N PRO A 115 -41.93 9.33 -88.80
CA PRO A 115 -42.48 10.24 -87.78
C PRO A 115 -42.81 9.53 -86.46
N MET A 116 -42.90 8.20 -86.45
CA MET A 116 -43.13 7.39 -85.26
C MET A 116 -41.86 6.74 -84.68
N ALA A 117 -40.68 7.04 -85.22
CA ALA A 117 -39.40 6.44 -84.78
C ALA A 117 -39.23 6.50 -83.25
N LEU A 118 -39.40 7.68 -82.65
CA LEU A 118 -39.26 7.90 -81.21
C LEU A 118 -40.27 7.11 -80.35
N LYS A 119 -41.40 6.69 -80.92
CA LYS A 119 -42.40 5.86 -80.21
C LYS A 119 -42.11 4.36 -80.33
N LYS A 120 -41.45 3.95 -81.42
CA LYS A 120 -41.04 2.57 -81.67
C LYS A 120 -39.74 2.23 -80.94
N ASP A 121 -38.88 3.23 -80.76
CA ASP A 121 -37.60 3.07 -80.06
C ASP A 121 -37.79 2.74 -78.58
N LEU A 122 -36.95 1.81 -78.12
CA LEU A 122 -36.89 1.44 -76.70
C LEU A 122 -36.02 2.44 -75.95
N PRO A 123 -36.37 2.80 -74.70
CA PRO A 123 -35.48 3.56 -73.83
C PRO A 123 -34.09 2.93 -73.74
N ALA A 124 -33.07 3.79 -73.64
CA ALA A 124 -31.67 3.38 -73.52
C ALA A 124 -31.41 2.47 -72.31
N ARG A 125 -32.19 2.61 -71.24
CA ARG A 125 -32.20 1.71 -70.08
C ARG A 125 -33.64 1.38 -69.69
N LEU A 126 -34.00 0.09 -69.78
CA LEU A 126 -35.32 -0.40 -69.38
C LEU A 126 -35.36 -0.83 -67.90
N SER A 127 -34.26 -1.39 -67.41
CA SER A 127 -34.12 -1.92 -66.06
C SER A 127 -32.66 -1.86 -65.62
N ASP A 128 -32.43 -1.94 -64.32
CA ASP A 128 -31.08 -2.03 -63.75
C ASP A 128 -30.35 -3.32 -64.14
N ASN A 129 -31.11 -4.36 -64.51
CA ASN A 129 -30.58 -5.65 -64.95
C ASN A 129 -30.68 -5.83 -66.47
N ASP A 130 -30.81 -4.74 -67.25
CA ASP A 130 -30.85 -4.79 -68.71
C ASP A 130 -29.50 -5.26 -69.27
N VAL A 131 -29.49 -6.44 -69.88
CA VAL A 131 -28.29 -7.09 -70.43
C VAL A 131 -27.68 -6.29 -71.59
N ARG A 132 -28.47 -5.45 -72.28
CA ARG A 132 -27.99 -4.59 -73.36
C ARG A 132 -27.04 -3.49 -72.87
N ASN A 133 -27.14 -3.13 -71.58
CA ASN A 133 -26.34 -2.09 -70.96
C ASN A 133 -25.01 -2.64 -70.45
N THR A 134 -24.07 -2.75 -71.39
CA THR A 134 -22.67 -3.07 -71.09
C THR A 134 -21.94 -1.84 -70.55
N ILE A 135 -20.72 -2.07 -70.02
CA ILE A 135 -19.87 -1.02 -69.42
C ILE A 135 -19.57 0.11 -70.42
N SER A 136 -19.39 -0.18 -71.70
CA SER A 136 -19.10 0.82 -72.74
C SER A 136 -20.28 1.74 -73.05
N GLY A 137 -21.53 1.31 -72.77
CA GLY A 137 -22.73 2.09 -73.05
C GLY A 137 -22.96 3.25 -72.08
N MET A 138 -22.22 3.31 -70.96
CA MET A 138 -22.30 4.37 -69.95
C MET A 138 -23.72 4.63 -69.39
N GLN A 139 -24.63 3.67 -69.50
CA GLN A 139 -26.01 3.79 -69.01
C GLN A 139 -26.18 3.38 -67.54
N LYS A 140 -25.22 2.64 -66.97
CA LYS A 140 -25.22 2.16 -65.59
C LYS A 140 -23.84 2.30 -64.96
N PHE A 141 -23.78 2.97 -63.82
CA PHE A 141 -22.55 3.13 -63.05
C PHE A 141 -22.64 2.36 -61.74
N MET A 142 -21.60 1.61 -61.39
CA MET A 142 -21.56 0.83 -60.14
C MET A 142 -21.50 1.70 -58.87
N GLY A 143 -21.20 3.00 -59.01
CA GLY A 143 -21.24 3.96 -57.91
C GLY A 143 -22.65 4.46 -57.56
N GLU A 144 -23.63 4.25 -58.45
CA GLU A 144 -25.03 4.59 -58.21
C GLU A 144 -25.64 3.52 -57.28
N ASP A 145 -25.41 3.69 -55.97
CA ASP A 145 -25.92 2.79 -54.93
C ASP A 145 -27.42 2.98 -54.71
N LEU A 146 -28.23 2.23 -55.47
CA LEU A 146 -29.70 2.23 -55.34
C LEU A 146 -30.17 1.76 -53.95
N ASN A 147 -29.37 0.93 -53.27
CA ASN A 147 -29.71 0.37 -51.95
C ASN A 147 -29.12 1.19 -50.80
N PHE A 148 -28.70 2.43 -51.06
CA PHE A 148 -28.07 3.29 -50.06
C PHE A 148 -28.92 3.47 -48.81
N GLU A 149 -30.23 3.71 -48.97
CA GLU A 149 -31.15 3.93 -47.85
C GLU A 149 -31.34 2.66 -47.02
N GLU A 150 -31.45 1.48 -47.65
CA GLU A 150 -31.54 0.20 -46.95
C GLU A 150 -30.26 -0.11 -46.18
N ARG A 151 -29.09 0.07 -46.82
CA ARG A 151 -27.78 -0.09 -46.18
C ARG A 151 -27.65 0.82 -44.97
N ARG A 152 -28.03 2.10 -45.11
CA ARG A 152 -28.00 3.08 -44.03
C ARG A 152 -28.95 2.70 -42.91
N ARG A 153 -30.13 2.13 -43.21
CA ARG A 153 -31.06 1.64 -42.20
C ARG A 153 -30.46 0.51 -41.38
N VAL A 154 -29.91 -0.50 -42.04
CA VAL A 154 -29.24 -1.64 -41.38
C VAL A 154 -28.05 -1.18 -40.54
N GLN A 155 -27.22 -0.27 -41.05
CA GLN A 155 -26.10 0.29 -40.29
C GLN A 155 -26.56 1.05 -39.03
N LYS A 156 -27.66 1.82 -39.12
CA LYS A 156 -28.24 2.50 -37.97
C LYS A 156 -28.80 1.52 -36.94
N GLU A 157 -29.47 0.45 -37.40
CA GLU A 157 -29.98 -0.62 -36.54
C GLU A 157 -28.83 -1.32 -35.79
N GLN A 158 -27.77 -1.71 -36.50
CA GLN A 158 -26.56 -2.31 -35.91
C GLN A 158 -25.90 -1.39 -34.87
N ASN A 159 -25.69 -0.12 -35.22
CA ASN A 159 -25.11 0.86 -34.29
C ASN A 159 -25.97 1.06 -33.03
N ARG A 160 -27.29 1.05 -33.20
CA ARG A 160 -28.24 1.14 -32.07
C ARG A 160 -28.13 -0.10 -31.18
N GLU A 161 -28.11 -1.29 -31.75
CA GLU A 161 -27.98 -2.54 -31.00
C GLU A 161 -26.67 -2.63 -30.23
N TRP A 162 -25.54 -2.30 -30.87
CA TRP A 162 -24.24 -2.23 -30.21
C TRP A 162 -24.22 -1.21 -29.06
N SER A 163 -24.78 -0.02 -29.29
CA SER A 163 -24.85 1.01 -28.24
C SER A 163 -25.68 0.55 -27.04
N LEU A 164 -26.82 -0.11 -27.29
CA LEU A 164 -27.67 -0.67 -26.23
C LEU A 164 -26.97 -1.82 -25.48
N GLN A 165 -26.25 -2.68 -26.19
CA GLN A 165 -25.47 -3.75 -25.58
C GLN A 165 -24.39 -3.19 -24.66
N GLN A 166 -23.61 -2.21 -25.14
CA GLN A 166 -22.59 -1.54 -24.34
C GLN A 166 -23.17 -0.86 -23.10
N GLN A 167 -24.31 -0.18 -23.24
CA GLN A 167 -25.01 0.43 -22.09
C GLN A 167 -25.40 -0.63 -21.04
N ARG A 168 -25.99 -1.75 -21.47
CA ARG A 168 -26.36 -2.86 -20.56
C ARG A 168 -25.15 -3.49 -19.89
N GLU A 169 -24.05 -3.69 -20.62
CA GLU A 169 -22.80 -4.19 -20.05
C GLU A 169 -22.21 -3.23 -19.02
N TRP A 170 -22.22 -1.94 -19.33
CA TRP A 170 -21.75 -0.91 -18.42
C TRP A 170 -22.61 -0.79 -17.16
N GLU A 171 -23.95 -0.84 -17.30
CA GLU A 171 -24.88 -0.85 -16.17
C GLU A 171 -24.69 -2.08 -15.28
N ARG A 172 -24.51 -3.27 -15.87
CA ARG A 172 -24.20 -4.51 -15.13
C ARG A 172 -22.88 -4.40 -14.39
N ALA A 173 -21.81 -3.99 -15.07
CA ALA A 173 -20.49 -3.82 -14.45
C ALA A 173 -20.53 -2.77 -13.32
N ARG A 174 -21.30 -1.69 -13.48
CA ARG A 174 -21.51 -0.69 -12.42
C ARG A 174 -22.30 -1.27 -11.24
N ALA A 175 -23.32 -2.08 -11.48
CA ALA A 175 -24.09 -2.73 -10.42
C ALA A 175 -23.24 -3.76 -9.66
N GLU A 176 -22.46 -4.57 -10.38
CA GLU A 176 -21.50 -5.52 -9.79
C GLU A 176 -20.44 -4.81 -8.96
N HIS A 177 -19.90 -3.69 -9.46
CA HIS A 177 -18.93 -2.89 -8.72
C HIS A 177 -19.52 -2.32 -7.44
N ARG A 178 -20.73 -1.74 -7.49
CA ARG A 178 -21.43 -1.25 -6.29
C ARG A 178 -21.67 -2.37 -5.27
N LEU A 179 -22.14 -3.53 -5.73
CA LEU A 179 -22.36 -4.68 -4.85
C LEU A 179 -21.05 -5.15 -4.21
N ALA A 180 -19.94 -5.15 -4.94
CA ALA A 180 -18.63 -5.47 -4.40
C ALA A 180 -18.15 -4.44 -3.37
N GLU A 181 -18.38 -3.14 -3.60
CA GLU A 181 -18.10 -2.09 -2.62
C GLU A 181 -18.97 -2.21 -1.37
N ASP A 182 -20.26 -2.51 -1.51
CA ASP A 182 -21.18 -2.73 -0.39
C ASP A 182 -20.74 -3.94 0.45
N LEU A 183 -20.35 -5.04 -0.18
CA LEU A 183 -19.79 -6.20 0.52
C LEU A 183 -18.46 -5.87 1.22
N HIS A 184 -17.60 -5.09 0.57
CA HIS A 184 -16.34 -4.67 1.16
C HIS A 184 -16.54 -3.77 2.38
N THR A 185 -17.47 -2.81 2.29
CA THR A 185 -17.80 -1.92 3.42
C THR A 185 -18.42 -2.70 4.58
N GLN A 186 -19.33 -3.65 4.30
CA GLN A 186 -19.88 -4.53 5.33
C GLN A 186 -18.78 -5.36 6.03
N ALA A 187 -17.87 -5.96 5.27
CA ALA A 187 -16.75 -6.71 5.84
C ALA A 187 -15.85 -5.83 6.73
N ARG A 188 -15.57 -4.59 6.30
CA ARG A 188 -14.80 -3.63 7.11
C ARG A 188 -15.52 -3.27 8.41
N LEU A 189 -16.82 -3.03 8.37
CA LEU A 189 -17.60 -2.74 9.57
C LEU A 189 -17.59 -3.92 10.56
N GLN A 190 -17.69 -5.15 10.05
CA GLN A 190 -17.55 -6.36 10.88
C GLN A 190 -16.16 -6.45 11.53
N PHE A 191 -15.09 -6.13 10.78
CA PHE A 191 -13.75 -6.08 11.36
C PHE A 191 -13.63 -5.01 12.45
N ASP A 192 -14.17 -3.82 12.23
CA ASP A 192 -14.16 -2.75 13.24
C ASP A 192 -14.95 -3.13 14.50
N GLU A 193 -16.07 -3.83 14.35
CA GLU A 193 -16.87 -4.36 15.47
C GLU A 193 -16.10 -5.42 16.27
N THR A 194 -15.51 -6.39 15.58
CA THR A 194 -14.69 -7.42 16.23
C THR A 194 -13.47 -6.83 16.93
N ALA A 195 -12.79 -5.85 16.31
CA ALA A 195 -11.68 -5.15 16.91
C ALA A 195 -12.09 -4.38 18.18
N ARG A 196 -13.22 -3.65 18.14
CA ARG A 196 -13.78 -2.98 19.33
C ARG A 196 -14.10 -3.97 20.45
N HIS A 197 -14.68 -5.12 20.10
CA HIS A 197 -14.98 -6.17 21.08
C HIS A 197 -13.71 -6.73 21.72
N LEU A 198 -12.70 -7.08 20.91
CA LEU A 198 -11.40 -7.58 21.39
C LEU A 198 -10.69 -6.55 22.28
N GLN A 199 -10.71 -5.27 21.91
CA GLN A 199 -10.13 -4.20 22.72
C GLN A 199 -10.83 -4.07 24.07
N LYS A 200 -12.17 -4.19 24.12
CA LYS A 200 -12.93 -4.16 25.37
C LYS A 200 -12.57 -5.34 26.26
N LEU A 201 -12.44 -6.53 25.68
CA LEU A 201 -12.00 -7.74 26.39
C LEU A 201 -10.59 -7.57 26.94
N ASP A 202 -9.61 -7.18 26.12
CA ASP A 202 -8.22 -6.95 26.56
C ASP A 202 -8.13 -5.90 27.66
N ARG A 203 -8.89 -4.79 27.55
CA ARG A 203 -8.96 -3.80 28.62
C ARG A 203 -9.52 -4.38 29.92
N SER A 204 -10.53 -5.24 29.83
CA SER A 204 -11.13 -5.88 31.00
C SER A 204 -10.18 -6.90 31.65
N THR A 205 -9.48 -7.71 30.86
CA THR A 205 -8.51 -8.70 31.36
C THR A 205 -7.31 -8.00 31.99
N ARG A 206 -6.76 -6.97 31.34
CA ARG A 206 -5.66 -6.15 31.91
C ARG A 206 -6.06 -5.54 33.25
N LYS A 207 -7.27 -4.98 33.35
CA LYS A 207 -7.78 -4.44 34.63
C LYS A 207 -7.86 -5.53 35.70
N ALA A 208 -8.38 -6.71 35.37
CA ALA A 208 -8.48 -7.83 36.30
C ALA A 208 -7.10 -8.32 36.76
N VAL A 209 -6.14 -8.43 35.84
CA VAL A 209 -4.74 -8.79 36.15
C VAL A 209 -4.11 -7.73 37.05
N CYS A 210 -4.22 -6.45 36.72
CA CYS A 210 -3.71 -5.36 37.56
C CYS A 210 -4.32 -5.38 38.96
N ALA A 211 -5.62 -5.65 39.09
CA ALA A 211 -6.28 -5.77 40.38
C ALA A 211 -5.72 -6.96 41.18
N ALA A 212 -5.58 -8.14 40.56
CA ALA A 212 -5.03 -9.33 41.20
C ALA A 212 -3.57 -9.14 41.65
N VAL A 213 -2.72 -8.52 40.80
CA VAL A 213 -1.34 -8.17 41.19
C VAL A 213 -1.32 -7.15 42.32
N GLY A 214 -2.21 -6.16 42.29
CA GLY A 214 -2.35 -5.19 43.38
C GLY A 214 -2.72 -5.85 44.72
N GLU A 215 -3.65 -6.80 44.70
CA GLU A 215 -4.01 -7.59 45.89
C GLU A 215 -2.86 -8.48 46.38
N PHE A 216 -2.15 -9.14 45.46
CA PHE A 216 -0.98 -9.95 45.79
C PHE A 216 0.11 -9.10 46.45
N ASN A 217 0.46 -7.95 45.88
CA ASN A 217 1.45 -7.04 46.44
C ASN A 217 1.05 -6.52 47.83
N LYS A 218 -0.24 -6.24 48.06
CA LYS A 218 -0.75 -5.87 49.38
C LYS A 218 -0.57 -7.00 50.40
N LYS A 219 -0.90 -8.24 50.03
CA LYS A 219 -0.70 -9.42 50.87
C LYS A 219 0.78 -9.64 51.19
N GLN A 220 1.64 -9.55 50.18
CA GLN A 220 3.09 -9.69 50.34
C GLN A 220 3.68 -8.59 51.24
N ALA A 221 3.20 -7.35 51.13
CA ALA A 221 3.63 -6.26 52.00
C ALA A 221 3.20 -6.48 53.45
N ALA A 222 1.97 -6.97 53.68
CA ALA A 222 1.48 -7.32 55.01
C ALA A 222 2.31 -8.46 55.63
N GLU A 223 2.56 -9.54 54.88
CA GLU A 223 3.41 -10.65 55.31
C GLU A 223 4.84 -10.18 55.64
N SER A 224 5.44 -9.34 54.80
CA SER A 224 6.77 -8.77 55.06
C SER A 224 6.79 -7.91 56.33
N ALA A 225 5.74 -7.13 56.59
CA ALA A 225 5.62 -6.34 57.79
C ALA A 225 5.46 -7.21 59.06
N GLU A 226 4.72 -8.32 58.96
CA GLU A 226 4.60 -9.31 60.04
C GLU A 226 5.94 -10.00 60.33
N ARG A 227 6.66 -10.45 59.29
CA ARG A 227 8.00 -11.03 59.45
C ARG A 227 8.95 -10.07 60.15
N LYS A 228 9.01 -8.80 59.72
CA LYS A 228 9.83 -7.77 60.39
C LYS A 228 9.43 -7.53 61.85
N ARG A 229 8.13 -7.63 62.18
CA ARG A 229 7.68 -7.53 63.58
C ARG A 229 8.18 -8.72 64.40
N GLN A 230 8.09 -9.93 63.85
CA GLN A 230 8.58 -11.14 64.51
C GLN A 230 10.10 -11.11 64.68
N GLU A 231 10.85 -10.71 63.65
CA GLU A 231 12.31 -10.54 63.71
C GLU A 231 12.69 -9.54 64.80
N ARG A 232 12.01 -8.38 64.89
CA ARG A 232 12.25 -7.41 65.98
C ARG A 232 11.93 -7.97 67.36
N GLN A 233 10.88 -8.76 67.49
CA GLN A 233 10.53 -9.41 68.76
C GLN A 233 11.58 -10.46 69.14
N GLN A 234 12.07 -11.24 68.18
CA GLN A 234 13.16 -12.20 68.38
C GLN A 234 14.45 -11.47 68.78
N GLU A 235 14.85 -10.44 68.04
CA GLU A 235 16.03 -9.62 68.36
C GLU A 235 15.92 -9.02 69.77
N GLN A 236 14.74 -8.52 70.16
CA GLN A 236 14.51 -8.05 71.52
C GLN A 236 14.65 -9.16 72.57
N ALA A 237 14.12 -10.35 72.29
CA ALA A 237 14.22 -11.51 73.19
C ALA A 237 15.69 -11.98 73.31
N ASP A 238 16.41 -12.05 72.20
CA ASP A 238 17.83 -12.43 72.15
C ASP A 238 18.69 -11.40 72.88
N ASN A 239 18.46 -10.10 72.67
CA ASN A 239 19.13 -9.03 73.40
C ASN A 239 18.89 -9.14 74.92
N LEU A 240 17.65 -9.43 75.34
CA LEU A 240 17.34 -9.63 76.76
C LEU A 240 18.02 -10.89 77.30
N ALA A 241 18.04 -11.98 76.54
CA ALA A 241 18.72 -13.21 76.91
C ALA A 241 20.24 -13.00 77.05
N GLU A 242 20.86 -12.25 76.14
CA GLU A 242 22.27 -11.86 76.21
C GLU A 242 22.54 -11.02 77.47
N ILE A 243 21.75 -9.98 77.71
CA ILE A 243 21.88 -9.13 78.90
C ILE A 243 21.76 -9.99 80.18
N CYS A 244 20.75 -10.85 80.27
CA CYS A 244 20.57 -11.75 81.41
C CYS A 244 21.76 -12.72 81.56
N SER A 245 22.24 -13.30 80.47
CA SER A 245 23.40 -14.20 80.47
C SER A 245 24.69 -13.50 80.90
N LEU A 246 24.88 -12.24 80.51
CA LEU A 246 26.03 -11.43 80.91
C LEU A 246 25.94 -11.06 82.39
N LEU A 247 24.77 -10.60 82.85
CA LEU A 247 24.54 -10.24 84.26
C LEU A 247 24.71 -11.44 85.21
N CYS A 248 24.19 -12.61 84.83
CA CYS A 248 24.36 -13.84 85.59
C CYS A 248 25.70 -14.53 85.33
N GLY A 249 26.48 -14.06 84.35
CA GLY A 249 27.78 -14.59 84.00
C GLY A 249 28.79 -14.36 85.13
N ASP A 250 29.74 -15.29 85.25
CA ASP A 250 30.72 -15.27 86.34
C ASP A 250 31.70 -14.08 86.31
N LEU A 251 31.82 -13.41 85.15
CA LEU A 251 32.67 -12.21 84.99
C LEU A 251 32.07 -11.00 85.72
N LEU A 252 30.80 -10.66 85.45
CA LEU A 252 30.13 -9.50 86.04
C LEU A 252 29.65 -9.76 87.48
N SER A 253 29.26 -10.99 87.81
CA SER A 253 28.91 -11.38 89.18
C SER A 253 30.12 -11.59 90.10
N GLU A 254 31.34 -11.44 89.55
CA GLU A 254 32.62 -11.69 90.19
C GLU A 254 32.66 -12.99 91.01
N ASN A 255 32.02 -14.05 90.51
CA ASN A 255 31.85 -15.29 91.24
C ASN A 255 33.21 -15.85 91.72
N ARG A 256 33.38 -15.99 93.04
CA ARG A 256 34.63 -16.45 93.66
C ARG A 256 34.88 -17.94 93.43
N GLN A 257 33.83 -18.71 93.10
CA GLN A 257 33.95 -20.13 92.76
C GLN A 257 34.79 -20.38 91.50
N GLN A 258 34.98 -19.36 90.64
CA GLN A 258 35.91 -19.43 89.51
C GLN A 258 37.37 -19.73 89.92
N ALA A 259 37.73 -19.42 91.17
CA ALA A 259 39.06 -19.67 91.71
C ALA A 259 39.25 -21.13 92.17
N ALA A 260 38.16 -21.91 92.28
CA ALA A 260 38.22 -23.31 92.72
C ALA A 260 38.91 -24.16 91.64
N SER A 261 39.98 -24.85 92.03
CA SER A 261 40.68 -25.75 91.11
C SER A 261 39.94 -27.08 90.98
N SER A 262 39.84 -27.60 89.75
CA SER A 262 39.34 -28.96 89.50
C SER A 262 40.21 -30.05 90.16
N PHE A 263 41.45 -29.72 90.54
CA PHE A 263 42.41 -30.65 91.18
C PHE A 263 42.27 -30.73 92.72
N GLY A 264 41.33 -29.98 93.33
CA GLY A 264 40.94 -30.18 94.73
C GLY A 264 40.63 -28.89 95.51
N PRO A 265 39.89 -28.98 96.63
CA PRO A 265 39.35 -27.80 97.34
C PRO A 265 40.40 -26.88 97.96
N HIS A 266 41.59 -27.41 98.25
CA HIS A 266 42.70 -26.67 98.86
C HIS A 266 43.56 -25.92 97.83
N ARG A 267 43.31 -26.13 96.53
CA ARG A 267 44.10 -25.55 95.45
C ARG A 267 43.26 -24.53 94.71
N VAL A 268 43.90 -23.42 94.37
CA VAL A 268 43.25 -22.31 93.68
C VAL A 268 43.96 -21.97 92.39
N VAL A 269 43.17 -21.50 91.42
CA VAL A 269 43.66 -21.01 90.13
C VAL A 269 44.21 -19.60 90.33
N PRO A 270 45.54 -19.36 90.21
CA PRO A 270 46.15 -18.08 90.57
C PRO A 270 45.55 -16.89 89.82
N ASP A 271 45.33 -17.04 88.51
CA ASP A 271 44.83 -15.97 87.63
C ASP A 271 43.40 -15.51 87.98
N ARG A 272 42.64 -16.34 88.70
CA ARG A 272 41.21 -16.10 89.01
C ARG A 272 40.97 -15.89 90.51
N TRP A 273 42.03 -15.78 91.30
CA TRP A 273 41.93 -15.61 92.75
C TRP A 273 41.47 -14.19 93.10
N LYS A 274 40.34 -14.09 93.82
CA LYS A 274 39.68 -12.82 94.20
C LYS A 274 39.64 -12.63 95.73
N GLY A 275 40.75 -12.95 96.40
CA GLY A 275 40.87 -12.82 97.86
C GLY A 275 40.29 -14.00 98.66
N MET A 276 40.42 -13.92 99.99
CA MET A 276 39.97 -14.96 100.93
C MET A 276 38.45 -14.94 101.12
N ASN A 277 37.85 -16.09 101.45
CA ASN A 277 36.43 -16.16 101.78
C ASN A 277 36.14 -15.42 103.10
N GLN A 278 34.90 -14.96 103.28
CA GLN A 278 34.49 -14.28 104.49
C GLN A 278 34.62 -15.19 105.73
N GLU A 279 34.28 -16.47 105.59
CA GLU A 279 34.49 -17.49 106.62
C GLU A 279 35.97 -17.65 107.01
N GLN A 280 36.87 -17.65 106.02
CA GLN A 280 38.33 -17.73 106.26
C GLN A 280 38.86 -16.46 106.97
N LEU A 281 38.36 -15.28 106.58
CA LEU A 281 38.71 -14.02 107.25
C LEU A 281 38.18 -13.98 108.68
N GLU A 282 36.99 -14.53 108.93
CA GLU A 282 36.40 -14.65 110.26
C GLU A 282 37.21 -15.61 111.15
N GLU A 283 37.67 -16.74 110.61
CA GLU A 283 38.55 -17.69 111.30
C GLU A 283 39.90 -17.06 111.66
N ILE A 284 40.49 -16.26 110.75
CA ILE A 284 41.71 -15.50 111.04
C ILE A 284 41.46 -14.48 112.16
N ARG A 285 40.36 -13.72 112.09
CA ARG A 285 39.99 -12.74 113.14
C ARG A 285 39.75 -13.42 114.48
N PHE A 286 39.14 -14.60 114.48
CA PHE A 286 38.93 -15.41 115.67
C PHE A 286 40.27 -15.86 116.28
N THR A 287 41.16 -16.39 115.44
CA THR A 287 42.52 -16.81 115.86
C THR A 287 43.32 -15.64 116.42
N GLN A 288 43.26 -14.46 115.79
CA GLN A 288 43.91 -13.24 116.28
C GLN A 288 43.38 -12.82 117.66
N LYS A 289 42.06 -12.90 117.89
CA LYS A 289 41.47 -12.62 119.21
C LYS A 289 41.98 -13.60 120.27
N GLN A 290 42.10 -14.89 119.93
CA GLN A 290 42.68 -15.88 120.84
C GLN A 290 44.13 -15.55 121.17
N GLN A 291 44.96 -15.20 120.19
CA GLN A 291 46.35 -14.80 120.41
C GLN A 291 46.47 -13.57 121.33
N ILE A 292 45.59 -12.58 121.18
CA ILE A 292 45.54 -11.41 122.09
C ILE A 292 45.22 -11.85 123.52
N GLN A 293 44.25 -12.73 123.70
CA GLN A 293 43.88 -13.26 125.03
C GLN A 293 45.00 -14.09 125.65
N GLU A 294 45.67 -14.95 124.89
CA GLU A 294 46.84 -15.71 125.36
C GLU A 294 47.99 -14.79 125.77
N LYS A 295 48.27 -13.76 124.97
CA LYS A 295 49.32 -12.78 125.28
C LYS A 295 49.02 -12.00 126.56
N LEU A 296 47.76 -11.62 126.78
CA LEU A 296 47.33 -10.97 128.02
C LEU A 296 47.50 -11.90 129.24
N LYS A 297 47.14 -13.18 129.12
CA LYS A 297 47.37 -14.17 130.19
C LYS A 297 48.85 -14.32 130.52
N LEU A 298 49.71 -14.42 129.51
CA LEU A 298 51.16 -14.50 129.71
C LEU A 298 51.73 -13.25 130.41
N GLN A 299 51.22 -12.06 130.08
CA GLN A 299 51.62 -10.81 130.77
C GLN A 299 51.16 -10.78 132.23
N GLU A 300 49.95 -11.27 132.55
CA GLU A 300 49.49 -11.41 133.93
C GLU A 300 50.35 -12.41 134.71
N GLU A 301 50.69 -13.56 134.13
CA GLU A 301 51.59 -14.55 134.73
C GLU A 301 53.00 -13.98 134.99
N GLU A 302 53.54 -13.21 134.05
CA GLU A 302 54.83 -12.54 134.19
C GLU A 302 54.80 -11.47 135.29
N HIS A 303 53.72 -10.69 135.37
CA HIS A 303 53.51 -9.72 136.44
C HIS A 303 53.43 -10.40 137.82
N GLN A 304 52.69 -11.51 137.96
CA GLN A 304 52.60 -12.28 139.21
C GLN A 304 53.97 -12.86 139.61
N ARG A 305 54.75 -13.37 138.64
CA ARG A 305 56.14 -13.83 138.88
C ARG A 305 57.03 -12.70 139.37
N ASN A 306 56.97 -11.52 138.75
CA ASN A 306 57.78 -10.37 139.15
C ASN A 306 57.43 -9.89 140.57
N LEU A 307 56.14 -9.79 140.92
CA LEU A 307 55.71 -9.47 142.28
C LEU A 307 56.23 -10.49 143.31
N TYR A 308 56.20 -11.78 142.98
CA TYR A 308 56.73 -12.83 143.84
C TYR A 308 58.24 -12.66 144.06
N TRP A 309 59.00 -12.44 142.98
CA TRP A 309 60.45 -12.20 143.04
C TRP A 309 60.81 -10.95 143.85
N ASP A 310 60.09 -9.84 143.67
CA ASP A 310 60.30 -8.61 144.44
C ASP A 310 60.00 -8.82 145.93
N ARG A 311 58.93 -9.55 146.27
CA ARG A 311 58.62 -9.90 147.66
C ARG A 311 59.74 -10.74 148.28
N CYS A 312 60.25 -11.74 147.56
CA CYS A 312 61.39 -12.54 148.01
C CYS A 312 62.66 -11.70 148.17
N ARG A 313 62.91 -10.74 147.26
CA ARG A 313 64.05 -9.81 147.34
C ARG A 313 63.98 -8.94 148.59
N ILE A 314 62.85 -8.30 148.85
CA ILE A 314 62.63 -7.47 150.05
C ILE A 314 62.81 -8.29 151.32
N GLN A 315 62.29 -9.53 151.35
CA GLN A 315 62.40 -10.40 152.51
C GLN A 315 63.86 -10.84 152.76
N LYS A 316 64.62 -11.10 151.69
CA LYS A 316 66.05 -11.42 151.75
C LYS A 316 66.87 -10.21 152.20
N ASP A 317 66.62 -9.02 151.67
CA ASP A 317 67.27 -7.77 152.07
C ASP A 317 67.00 -7.47 153.56
N HIS A 318 65.77 -7.67 154.03
CA HIS A 318 65.44 -7.49 155.45
C HIS A 318 66.19 -8.49 156.34
N SER A 319 66.30 -9.75 155.91
CA SER A 319 67.06 -10.77 156.64
C SER A 319 68.58 -10.47 156.68
N SER A 320 69.15 -9.94 155.59
CA SER A 320 70.57 -9.56 155.54
C SER A 320 70.85 -8.36 156.46
N LEU A 321 69.98 -7.33 156.44
CA LEU A 321 70.06 -6.17 157.31
C LEU A 321 70.00 -6.53 158.80
N LEU A 322 69.13 -7.48 159.17
CA LEU A 322 69.06 -7.98 160.55
C LEU A 322 70.34 -8.72 160.94
N HIS A 323 70.88 -9.54 160.05
CA HIS A 323 72.12 -10.28 160.27
C HIS A 323 73.33 -9.34 160.40
N GLU A 324 73.42 -8.31 159.55
CA GLU A 324 74.47 -7.29 159.60
C GLU A 324 74.41 -6.47 160.90
N ARG A 325 73.20 -6.12 161.36
CA ARG A 325 73.00 -5.42 162.64
C ARG A 325 73.42 -6.28 163.84
N GLN A 326 73.23 -7.60 163.76
CA GLN A 326 73.71 -8.55 164.78
C GLN A 326 75.24 -8.67 164.76
N GLN A 327 75.87 -8.76 163.59
CA GLN A 327 77.33 -8.77 163.45
C GLN A 327 77.97 -7.48 164.00
N GLN A 328 77.38 -6.31 163.75
CA GLN A 328 77.86 -5.04 164.29
C GLN A 328 77.79 -4.98 165.83
N ARG A 329 76.77 -5.60 166.46
CA ARG A 329 76.69 -5.72 167.92
C ARG A 329 77.81 -6.61 168.45
N LEU A 330 77.99 -7.79 167.86
CA LEU A 330 79.06 -8.73 168.24
C LEU A 330 80.45 -8.11 168.07
N GLN A 331 80.70 -7.38 166.98
CA GLN A 331 81.97 -6.67 166.77
C GLN A 331 82.19 -5.57 167.82
N ARG A 332 81.15 -4.83 168.22
CA ARG A 332 81.26 -3.83 169.30
C ARG A 332 81.61 -4.48 170.64
N ASP A 333 81.01 -5.62 170.98
CA ASP A 333 81.29 -6.33 172.22
C ASP A 333 82.71 -6.94 172.22
N LEU A 334 83.15 -7.52 171.10
CA LEU A 334 84.53 -7.97 170.89
C LEU A 334 85.54 -6.82 171.03
N ARG A 335 85.24 -5.65 170.48
CA ARG A 335 86.10 -4.45 170.61
C ARG A 335 86.26 -4.03 172.07
N ARG A 336 85.15 -3.97 172.83
CA ARG A 336 85.17 -3.66 174.27
C ARG A 336 85.98 -4.69 175.07
N ALA A 337 85.84 -5.98 174.77
CA ALA A 337 86.60 -7.03 175.44
C ALA A 337 88.11 -6.92 175.16
N LEU A 338 88.50 -6.62 173.91
CA LEU A 338 89.88 -6.34 173.53
C LEU A 338 90.44 -5.11 174.25
N ASP A 339 89.67 -4.03 174.34
CA ASP A 339 90.08 -2.81 175.04
C ASP A 339 90.31 -3.06 176.53
N CYS A 340 89.43 -3.85 177.19
CA CYS A 340 89.62 -4.28 178.58
C CYS A 340 90.87 -5.16 178.77
N SER A 341 91.10 -6.12 177.86
CA SER A 341 92.28 -6.99 177.90
C SER A 341 93.57 -6.18 177.72
N ASN A 342 93.59 -5.23 176.78
CA ASN A 342 94.73 -4.34 176.56
C ASN A 342 95.03 -3.45 177.77
N LEU A 343 94.00 -2.97 178.48
CA LEU A 343 94.19 -2.21 179.73
C LEU A 343 94.85 -3.05 180.83
N SER A 344 94.50 -4.33 180.94
CA SER A 344 95.11 -5.26 181.90
C SER A 344 96.58 -5.56 181.56
N LEU A 345 96.87 -5.83 180.29
CA LEU A 345 98.22 -6.05 179.77
C LEU A 345 99.13 -4.82 179.95
N ALA A 346 98.60 -3.61 179.78
CA ALA A 346 99.34 -2.38 180.02
C ALA A 346 99.73 -2.20 181.50
N ARG A 347 98.84 -2.58 182.43
CA ARG A 347 99.14 -2.57 183.88
C ARG A 347 100.18 -3.63 184.26
N GLU A 348 100.09 -4.83 183.66
CA GLU A 348 101.10 -5.89 183.83
C GLU A 348 102.47 -5.48 183.27
N GLN A 349 102.55 -4.90 182.07
CA GLN A 349 103.82 -4.44 181.52
C GLN A 349 104.47 -3.35 182.37
N HIS A 350 103.67 -2.42 182.93
CA HIS A 350 104.19 -1.38 183.81
C HIS A 350 104.75 -1.95 185.12
N SER A 351 104.15 -3.01 185.67
CA SER A 351 104.65 -3.68 186.87
C SER A 351 105.88 -4.53 186.59
N ARG A 352 105.93 -5.21 185.43
CA ARG A 352 107.10 -5.97 184.95
C ARG A 352 108.31 -5.08 184.68
N LYS A 353 108.11 -3.87 184.14
CA LYS A 353 109.19 -2.88 183.95
C LYS A 353 109.78 -2.39 185.27
N LYS A 354 108.97 -2.20 186.31
CA LYS A 354 109.48 -1.85 187.65
C LYS A 354 110.34 -2.98 188.25
N GLN A 355 109.97 -4.24 188.03
CA GLN A 355 110.73 -5.40 188.52
C GLN A 355 112.04 -5.65 187.74
N MET A 356 112.13 -5.24 186.47
CA MET A 356 113.31 -5.49 185.64
C MET A 356 114.51 -4.61 185.99
N ASP A 357 114.31 -3.35 186.38
CA ASP A 357 115.46 -2.45 186.59
C ASP A 357 115.98 -2.43 188.04
N GLU A 358 115.22 -2.97 189.00
CA GLU A 358 115.75 -3.38 190.30
C GLU A 358 116.74 -4.58 190.19
N ALA A 359 116.77 -5.30 189.05
CA ALA A 359 117.56 -6.52 188.86
C ALA A 359 118.86 -6.37 188.05
N SER A 360 119.19 -5.17 187.53
CA SER A 360 120.38 -4.97 186.68
C SER A 360 121.55 -4.37 187.46
N THR A 361 122.00 -5.07 188.50
CA THR A 361 123.30 -4.83 189.15
C THR A 361 124.08 -6.13 189.09
N SER A 362 125.24 -6.16 188.44
CA SER A 362 126.14 -7.33 188.48
C SER A 362 127.60 -6.96 188.35
N GLN A 363 128.35 -7.51 189.29
CA GLN A 363 129.77 -7.36 189.61
C GLN A 363 130.67 -8.26 188.73
N PRO A 364 132.01 -8.08 188.77
CA PRO A 364 132.93 -8.72 187.84
C PRO A 364 133.20 -10.19 188.20
N ASN A 365 133.33 -11.03 187.17
CA ASN A 365 133.69 -12.45 187.30
C ASN A 365 135.18 -12.68 187.00
N GLU A 366 135.77 -13.60 187.74
CA GLU A 366 137.23 -13.81 187.90
C GLU A 366 137.95 -14.24 186.61
N ASP A 367 137.21 -14.72 185.60
CA ASP A 367 137.72 -15.05 184.26
C ASP A 367 138.20 -13.82 183.45
N TYR A 368 137.73 -12.62 183.77
CA TYR A 368 138.05 -11.42 182.98
C TYR A 368 139.54 -11.02 183.08
N PHE A 369 140.16 -11.24 184.23
CA PHE A 369 141.58 -10.90 184.43
C PHE A 369 142.55 -11.94 183.84
N SER A 370 142.05 -13.09 183.40
CA SER A 370 142.86 -14.18 182.81
C SER A 370 143.19 -13.97 181.31
N GLN A 371 142.64 -12.93 180.69
CA GLN A 371 142.78 -12.69 179.25
C GLN A 371 143.97 -11.77 178.87
N PHE A 372 144.66 -11.18 179.85
CA PHE A 372 145.85 -10.35 179.58
C PHE A 372 147.13 -11.21 179.61
N ASN A 373 147.98 -11.05 178.58
CA ASN A 373 149.32 -11.65 178.38
C ASN A 373 149.42 -13.14 177.96
N THR A 374 148.56 -13.64 177.06
CA THR A 374 148.68 -15.04 176.57
C THR A 374 149.39 -15.23 175.23
N ARG A 375 149.85 -14.19 174.53
CA ARG A 375 150.68 -14.34 173.31
C ARG A 375 151.70 -13.22 173.14
N SER A 376 152.94 -13.61 172.84
CA SER A 376 154.02 -12.75 172.38
C SER A 376 153.95 -12.57 170.87
N ARG A 377 153.58 -11.36 170.44
CA ARG A 377 154.18 -10.68 169.29
C ARG A 377 154.00 -9.18 169.40
#